data_AF-A0A7J9RNQ7-F1
#
_entry.id   AF-A0A7J9RNQ7-F1
#
_cell.length_a   1.000
_cell.length_b   1.000
_cell.length_c   1.000
_cell.angle_alpha   90.00
_cell.angle_beta   90.00
_cell.angle_gamma   90.00
#
_symmetry.space_group_name_H-M   'P 1'
#
loop_
_entity.id
_entity.type
_entity.pdbx_description
1 polymer ?
#
loop_
_entity_poly.entity_id
_entity_poly.type
_entity_poly.pdbx_seq_one_letter_code
_entity_poly.pdbx_strand_id
1 'polypeptide(L)'
;MVQFIFAFVGSQILFGFTVYSVNVLKISSLLIGYFISLNSLITSLFQEPIGRFMIKLNLKYMYILGSLIFSLSYLSIIYIKNIIGLTIFIILISLGEIILNPIILSVSYIISRKYHGNEIGIAMAYTRMAEGLGRAFSTSITAYLFSVNDYRLDFILLSLVGIVSLIANRVIYTSLRNNF
;
A
#
# COMPACT_ATOMS: atom_id res chain seq x y z
N MET A 1 10.86 9.20 0.84
CA MET A 1 9.54 9.79 0.54
C MET A 1 8.55 8.78 -0.04
N VAL A 2 8.85 8.14 -1.19
CA VAL A 2 7.93 7.16 -1.81
C VAL A 2 7.51 6.04 -0.85
N GLN A 3 8.49 5.39 -0.21
CA GLN A 3 8.21 4.31 0.75
C GLN A 3 7.36 4.79 1.93
N PHE A 4 7.58 6.03 2.39
CA PHE A 4 6.75 6.64 3.44
C PHE A 4 5.29 6.75 3.00
N ILE A 5 5.04 7.30 1.81
CA ILE A 5 3.66 7.49 1.33
C ILE A 5 2.99 6.12 1.10
N PHE A 6 3.70 5.15 0.50
CA PHE A 6 3.16 3.81 0.30
C PHE A 6 2.82 3.14 1.63
N ALA A 7 3.73 3.17 2.59
CA ALA A 7 3.50 2.60 3.91
C ALA A 7 2.38 3.31 4.67
N PHE A 8 2.26 4.63 4.49
CA PHE A 8 1.21 5.45 5.06
C PHE A 8 -0.17 5.04 4.53
N VAL A 9 -0.31 4.79 3.24
CA VAL A 9 -1.58 4.31 2.67
C VAL A 9 -1.81 2.84 3.04
N GLY A 10 -0.79 1.99 2.95
CA GLY A 10 -0.90 0.55 3.18
C GLY A 10 -1.30 0.17 4.61
N SER A 11 -0.87 0.90 5.63
CA SER A 11 -1.23 0.59 7.03
C SER A 11 -2.72 0.80 7.36
N GLN A 12 -3.51 1.38 6.45
CA GLN A 12 -4.95 1.55 6.65
C GLN A 12 -5.72 0.22 6.64
N ILE A 13 -5.22 -0.83 5.97
CA ILE A 13 -5.80 -2.18 6.05
C ILE A 13 -5.74 -2.71 7.49
N LEU A 14 -4.67 -2.42 8.22
CA LEU A 14 -4.50 -2.93 9.58
C LEU A 14 -5.37 -2.16 10.57
N PHE A 15 -5.34 -0.83 10.51
CA PHE A 15 -6.04 0.00 11.48
C PHE A 15 -7.39 0.51 10.98
N GLY A 16 -7.40 1.30 9.91
CA GLY A 16 -8.60 1.95 9.38
C GLY A 16 -9.72 0.97 9.05
N PHE A 17 -9.40 -0.07 8.27
CA PHE A 17 -10.33 -1.13 7.89
C PHE A 17 -10.88 -1.90 9.09
N THR A 18 -10.04 -2.21 10.08
CA THR A 18 -10.45 -2.93 11.29
C THR A 18 -11.45 -2.12 12.10
N VAL A 19 -11.11 -0.86 12.39
CA VAL A 19 -11.97 0.03 13.17
C VAL A 19 -13.30 0.26 12.46
N TYR A 20 -13.28 0.53 11.16
CA TYR A 20 -14.49 0.72 10.36
C TYR A 20 -15.38 -0.53 10.33
N SER A 21 -14.79 -1.70 10.07
CA SER A 21 -15.57 -2.91 9.89
C SER A 21 -16.22 -3.38 11.20
N VAL A 22 -15.55 -3.19 12.34
CA VAL A 22 -16.11 -3.53 13.65
C VAL A 22 -17.13 -2.48 14.11
N ASN A 23 -16.79 -1.20 14.04
CA ASN A 23 -17.63 -0.15 14.64
C ASN A 23 -18.81 0.27 13.76
N VAL A 24 -18.63 0.28 12.43
CA VAL A 24 -19.65 0.74 11.47
C VAL A 24 -20.39 -0.43 10.85
N LEU A 25 -19.67 -1.41 10.27
CA LEU A 25 -20.31 -2.57 9.63
C LEU A 25 -20.79 -3.63 10.63
N LYS A 26 -20.46 -3.47 11.92
CA LYS A 26 -20.82 -4.38 13.01
C LYS A 26 -20.38 -5.84 12.76
N ILE A 27 -19.22 -5.99 12.11
CA ILE A 27 -18.62 -7.29 11.82
C ILE A 27 -17.81 -7.75 13.03
N SER A 28 -17.82 -9.07 13.29
CA SER A 28 -17.06 -9.64 14.40
C SER A 28 -15.56 -9.40 14.21
N SER A 29 -14.88 -9.03 15.30
CA SER A 29 -13.42 -8.86 15.31
C SER A 29 -12.67 -10.12 14.88
N LEU A 30 -13.22 -11.30 15.19
CA LEU A 30 -12.68 -12.59 14.74
C LEU A 30 -12.67 -12.69 13.21
N LEU A 31 -13.76 -12.31 12.54
CA LEU A 31 -13.83 -12.36 11.08
C LEU A 31 -12.88 -11.36 10.42
N ILE A 32 -12.71 -10.18 11.02
CA ILE A 32 -11.70 -9.20 10.58
C ILE A 32 -10.29 -9.77 10.73
N GLY A 33 -10.00 -10.48 11.83
CA GLY A 33 -8.75 -11.20 12.02
C GLY A 33 -8.49 -12.21 10.88
N TYR A 34 -9.51 -12.93 10.44
CA TYR A 34 -9.40 -13.82 9.27
C TYR A 34 -9.14 -13.05 7.97
N PHE A 35 -9.76 -11.90 7.75
CA PHE A 35 -9.49 -11.08 6.57
C PHE A 35 -8.05 -10.54 6.52
N ILE A 36 -7.51 -10.07 7.64
CA ILE A 36 -6.11 -9.64 7.75
C ILE A 36 -5.17 -10.82 7.50
N SER A 37 -5.49 -12.00 8.05
CA SER A 37 -4.72 -13.22 7.84
C SER A 37 -4.76 -13.65 6.36
N LEU A 38 -5.92 -13.52 5.70
CA LEU A 38 -6.09 -13.82 4.29
C LEU A 38 -5.26 -12.88 3.41
N ASN A 39 -5.24 -11.58 3.70
CA ASN A 39 -4.36 -10.62 3.01
C ASN A 39 -2.88 -11.02 3.17
N SER A 40 -2.46 -11.35 4.39
CA SER A 40 -1.08 -11.79 4.67
C SER A 40 -0.73 -13.08 3.93
N LEU A 41 -1.65 -14.04 3.88
CA LEU A 41 -1.48 -15.31 3.18
C LEU A 41 -1.36 -15.12 1.66
N ILE A 42 -2.27 -14.32 1.06
CA ILE A 42 -2.26 -14.03 -0.37
C ILE A 42 -0.95 -13.33 -0.74
N THR A 43 -0.58 -12.29 0.00
CA THR A 43 0.66 -11.55 -0.27
C THR A 43 1.88 -12.46 -0.13
N SER A 44 2.01 -13.24 0.95
CA SER A 44 3.17 -14.12 1.14
C SER A 44 3.29 -15.22 0.08
N LEU A 45 2.17 -15.81 -0.35
CA LEU A 45 2.18 -16.90 -1.32
C LEU A 45 2.44 -16.42 -2.74
N PHE A 46 1.87 -15.28 -3.13
CA PHE A 46 1.87 -14.84 -4.51
C PHE A 46 2.92 -13.76 -4.82
N GLN A 47 3.52 -13.14 -3.82
CA GLN A 47 4.48 -12.05 -4.04
C GLN A 47 5.74 -12.50 -4.78
N GLU A 48 6.34 -13.63 -4.42
CA GLU A 48 7.51 -14.15 -5.13
C GLU A 48 7.21 -14.55 -6.59
N PRO A 49 6.20 -15.41 -6.88
CA PRO A 49 5.95 -15.82 -8.26
C PRO A 49 5.54 -14.65 -9.15
N ILE A 50 4.70 -13.73 -8.66
CA ILE A 50 4.31 -12.53 -9.42
C ILE A 50 5.51 -11.61 -9.59
N GLY A 51 6.32 -11.41 -8.55
CA GLY A 51 7.55 -10.61 -8.62
C GLY A 51 8.52 -11.12 -9.68
N ARG A 52 8.72 -12.45 -9.77
CA ARG A 52 9.56 -13.08 -10.82
C ARG A 52 8.95 -12.89 -12.21
N PHE A 53 7.64 -13.02 -12.35
CA PHE A 53 6.95 -12.78 -13.63
C PHE A 53 7.09 -11.33 -14.11
N MET A 54 7.04 -10.38 -13.17
CA MET A 54 7.14 -8.94 -13.46
C MET A 54 8.51 -8.50 -14.01
N ILE A 55 9.58 -9.27 -13.80
CA ILE A 55 10.91 -8.98 -14.38
C ILE A 55 10.85 -8.92 -15.91
N LYS A 56 9.96 -9.69 -16.53
CA LYS A 56 9.77 -9.73 -18.00
C LYS A 56 8.89 -8.59 -18.54
N LEU A 57 8.30 -7.80 -17.66
CA LEU A 57 7.35 -6.75 -18.00
C LEU A 57 7.98 -5.38 -17.77
N ASN A 58 7.43 -4.37 -18.44
CA ASN A 58 7.86 -3.00 -18.20
C ASN A 58 7.38 -2.54 -16.81
N LEU A 59 8.33 -2.37 -15.89
CA LEU A 59 8.09 -1.94 -14.50
C LEU A 59 7.24 -0.67 -14.40
N LYS A 60 7.33 0.23 -15.38
CA LYS A 60 6.50 1.44 -15.44
C LYS A 60 5.01 1.11 -15.51
N TYR A 61 4.61 0.26 -16.46
CA TYR A 61 3.21 -0.10 -16.65
C TYR A 61 2.70 -0.91 -15.46
N MET A 62 3.52 -1.80 -14.92
CA MET A 62 3.16 -2.57 -13.72
C MET A 62 2.96 -1.68 -12.50
N TYR A 63 3.79 -0.65 -12.29
CA TYR A 63 3.59 0.29 -11.20
C TYR A 63 2.26 1.03 -11.33
N ILE A 64 1.95 1.55 -12.52
CA ILE A 64 0.70 2.28 -12.77
C ILE A 64 -0.49 1.36 -12.51
N LEU A 65 -0.44 0.13 -13.03
CA LEU A 65 -1.49 -0.86 -12.86
C LEU A 65 -1.68 -1.24 -11.39
N GLY A 66 -0.60 -1.56 -10.68
CA GLY A 66 -0.65 -1.89 -9.25
C GLY A 66 -1.21 -0.73 -8.41
N SER A 67 -0.80 0.50 -8.72
CA SER A 67 -1.28 1.71 -8.03
C SER A 67 -2.76 2.00 -8.29
N LEU A 68 -3.23 1.77 -9.52
CA LEU A 68 -4.64 1.89 -9.87
C LEU A 68 -5.48 0.84 -9.14
N ILE A 69 -5.07 -0.44 -9.17
CA ILE A 69 -5.75 -1.51 -8.45
C ILE A 69 -5.82 -1.19 -6.95
N PHE A 70 -4.70 -0.79 -6.36
CA PHE A 70 -4.61 -0.46 -4.94
C PHE A 70 -5.52 0.72 -4.55
N SER A 71 -5.52 1.79 -5.35
CA SER A 71 -6.34 2.98 -5.08
C SER A 71 -7.84 2.71 -5.28
N LEU A 72 -8.21 1.98 -6.34
CA LEU A 72 -9.59 1.58 -6.60
C LEU A 72 -10.13 0.63 -5.52
N SER A 73 -9.27 -0.25 -4.99
CA SER A 73 -9.62 -1.12 -3.88
C SER A 73 -10.00 -0.29 -2.65
N TYR A 74 -9.18 0.70 -2.27
CA TYR A 74 -9.53 1.61 -1.19
C TYR A 74 -10.81 2.40 -1.43
N LEU A 75 -11.06 2.88 -2.64
CA LEU A 75 -12.32 3.56 -2.96
C LEU A 75 -13.54 2.63 -2.84
N SER A 76 -13.37 1.35 -3.17
CA SER A 76 -14.48 0.38 -3.14
C SER A 76 -15.01 0.10 -1.74
N ILE A 77 -14.20 0.30 -0.68
CA ILE A 77 -14.60 0.06 0.72
C ILE A 77 -15.85 0.85 1.12
N ILE A 78 -16.07 2.02 0.51
CA ILE A 78 -17.20 2.92 0.78
C ILE A 78 -18.53 2.27 0.38
N TYR A 79 -18.51 1.42 -0.65
CA TYR A 79 -19.69 0.79 -1.22
C TYR A 79 -19.96 -0.61 -0.65
N ILE A 80 -18.98 -1.18 0.06
CA ILE A 80 -19.05 -2.54 0.58
C ILE A 80 -19.82 -2.57 1.91
N LYS A 81 -20.85 -3.40 1.97
CA LYS A 81 -21.73 -3.57 3.13
C LYS A 81 -21.92 -5.03 3.55
N ASN A 82 -21.27 -5.96 2.86
CA ASN A 82 -21.44 -7.39 3.08
C ASN A 82 -20.10 -8.12 3.05
N ILE A 83 -20.09 -9.35 3.57
CA ILE A 83 -18.90 -10.19 3.68
C ILE A 83 -18.29 -10.48 2.31
N ILE A 84 -19.13 -10.75 1.30
CA ILE A 84 -18.66 -11.04 -0.07
C ILE A 84 -17.87 -9.86 -0.64
N GLY A 85 -18.38 -8.63 -0.47
CA GLY A 85 -17.69 -7.43 -0.89
C GLY A 85 -16.36 -7.22 -0.16
N LEU A 86 -16.30 -7.55 1.14
CA LEU A 86 -15.06 -7.44 1.92
C LEU A 86 -14.01 -8.46 1.46
N THR A 87 -14.42 -9.68 1.13
CA THR A 87 -13.53 -10.68 0.54
C THR A 87 -12.95 -10.18 -0.78
N ILE A 88 -13.78 -9.63 -1.66
CA ILE A 88 -13.33 -9.06 -2.94
C ILE A 88 -12.37 -7.89 -2.70
N PHE A 89 -12.68 -7.01 -1.76
CA PHE A 89 -11.79 -5.90 -1.38
C PHE A 89 -10.42 -6.40 -0.91
N ILE A 90 -10.39 -7.38 -0.01
CA ILE A 90 -9.13 -7.96 0.51
C ILE A 90 -8.32 -8.59 -0.63
N ILE A 91 -8.96 -9.27 -1.58
CA ILE A 91 -8.26 -9.85 -2.73
C ILE A 91 -7.68 -8.75 -3.61
N LEU A 92 -8.48 -7.75 -4.00
CA LEU A 92 -8.04 -6.67 -4.89
C LEU A 92 -6.91 -5.84 -4.27
N ILE A 93 -7.02 -5.50 -2.99
CA ILE A 93 -5.98 -4.72 -2.32
C ILE A 93 -4.68 -5.51 -2.18
N SER A 94 -4.77 -6.82 -1.91
CA SER A 94 -3.61 -7.73 -1.87
C SER A 94 -2.92 -7.80 -3.23
N LEU A 95 -3.67 -7.85 -4.34
CA LEU A 95 -3.10 -7.84 -5.69
C LEU A 95 -2.34 -6.54 -5.98
N GLY A 96 -2.90 -5.40 -5.59
CA GLY A 96 -2.21 -4.10 -5.71
C GLY A 96 -0.90 -4.10 -4.91
N GLU A 97 -0.93 -4.61 -3.68
CA GLU A 97 0.24 -4.69 -2.81
C GLU A 97 1.33 -5.61 -3.35
N ILE A 98 0.95 -6.80 -3.84
CA ILE A 98 1.87 -7.78 -4.45
C ILE A 98 2.65 -7.16 -5.61
N ILE A 99 2.01 -6.31 -6.42
CA ILE A 99 2.64 -5.65 -7.56
C ILE A 99 3.54 -4.50 -7.08
N LEU A 100 3.06 -3.67 -6.15
CA LEU A 100 3.75 -2.43 -5.77
C LEU A 100 4.98 -2.65 -4.89
N ASN A 101 4.88 -3.52 -3.88
CA ASN A 101 5.97 -3.76 -2.94
C ASN A 101 7.31 -4.09 -3.61
N PRO A 102 7.41 -5.08 -4.53
CA PRO A 102 8.68 -5.41 -5.16
C PRO A 102 9.20 -4.25 -6.01
N ILE A 103 8.33 -3.52 -6.73
CA ILE A 103 8.77 -2.39 -7.56
C ILE A 103 9.37 -1.29 -6.68
N ILE A 104 8.72 -0.91 -5.59
CA ILE A 104 9.19 0.17 -4.72
C ILE A 104 10.53 -0.20 -4.07
N LEU A 105 10.69 -1.46 -3.64
CA LEU A 105 11.96 -1.96 -3.11
C LEU A 105 13.06 -1.97 -4.19
N SER A 106 12.78 -2.43 -5.40
CA SER A 106 13.74 -2.41 -6.51
C SER A 106 14.17 -0.99 -6.87
N VAL A 107 13.24 -0.04 -6.93
CA VAL A 107 13.54 1.39 -7.16
C VAL A 107 14.43 1.94 -6.05
N SER A 108 14.07 1.66 -4.80
CA SER A 108 14.85 2.12 -3.64
C SER A 108 16.26 1.57 -3.68
N TYR A 109 16.44 0.30 -4.06
CA TYR A 109 17.74 -0.32 -4.27
C TYR A 109 18.53 0.34 -5.41
N ILE A 110 17.92 0.58 -6.57
CA ILE A 110 18.59 1.21 -7.73
C ILE A 110 19.09 2.62 -7.37
N ILE A 111 18.24 3.42 -6.71
CA ILE A 111 18.60 4.77 -6.27
C ILE A 111 19.72 4.69 -5.23
N SER A 112 19.59 3.80 -4.26
CA SER A 112 20.62 3.58 -3.23
C SER A 112 21.97 3.23 -3.85
N ARG A 113 21.98 2.30 -4.79
CA ARG A 113 23.20 1.88 -5.48
C ARG A 113 23.82 3.00 -6.31
N LYS A 114 23.01 3.84 -6.97
CA LYS A 114 23.50 4.98 -7.76
C LYS A 114 24.18 6.04 -6.90
N TYR A 115 23.53 6.45 -5.81
CA TYR A 115 23.98 7.62 -5.04
C TYR A 115 24.88 7.26 -3.85
N HIS A 116 24.81 6.02 -3.34
CA HIS A 116 25.50 5.62 -2.13
C HIS A 116 26.50 4.46 -2.34
N GLY A 117 26.65 3.94 -3.56
CA GLY A 117 27.70 2.98 -3.90
C GLY A 117 27.71 1.74 -3.00
N ASN A 118 28.69 1.64 -2.11
CA ASN A 118 28.87 0.52 -1.16
C ASN A 118 28.01 0.65 0.12
N GLU A 119 27.40 1.81 0.38
CA GLU A 119 26.59 2.07 1.58
C GLU A 119 25.10 1.71 1.40
N ILE A 120 24.79 0.76 0.51
CA ILE A 120 23.41 0.33 0.20
C ILE A 120 22.66 -0.08 1.48
N GLY A 121 23.35 -0.71 2.44
CA GLY A 121 22.75 -1.09 3.72
C GLY A 121 22.17 0.09 4.48
N ILE A 122 22.88 1.23 4.53
CA ILE A 122 22.44 2.45 5.22
C ILE A 122 21.27 3.10 4.46
N ALA A 123 21.35 3.17 3.13
CA ALA A 123 20.27 3.72 2.31
C ALA A 123 18.98 2.87 2.37
N MET A 124 19.12 1.55 2.46
CA MET A 124 18.00 0.63 2.71
C MET A 124 17.45 0.78 4.13
N ALA A 125 18.28 1.05 5.13
CA ALA A 125 17.84 1.36 6.49
C ALA A 125 16.97 2.63 6.51
N TYR A 126 17.37 3.71 5.81
CA TYR A 126 16.53 4.90 5.66
C TYR A 126 15.20 4.61 4.96
N THR A 127 15.21 3.73 3.96
CA THR A 127 13.98 3.29 3.29
C THR A 127 13.04 2.59 4.27
N ARG A 128 13.55 1.71 5.13
CA ARG A 128 12.78 1.03 6.17
C ARG A 128 12.31 1.97 7.28
N MET A 129 13.11 2.96 7.66
CA MET A 129 12.68 4.02 8.58
C MET A 129 11.53 4.83 7.99
N ALA A 130 11.62 5.20 6.72
CA ALA A 130 10.54 5.88 6.02
C ALA A 130 9.24 5.04 6.00
N GLU A 131 9.35 3.72 5.81
CA GLU A 131 8.22 2.80 5.92
C GLU A 131 7.59 2.84 7.32
N GLY A 132 8.40 2.66 8.37
CA GLY A 132 7.92 2.66 9.75
C GLY A 132 7.25 3.97 10.14
N LEU A 133 7.85 5.10 9.76
CA LEU A 133 7.26 6.43 9.95
C LEU A 133 5.93 6.55 9.20
N GLY A 134 5.87 6.11 7.94
CA GLY A 134 4.63 6.13 7.15
C GLY A 134 3.50 5.40 7.87
N ARG A 135 3.76 4.19 8.38
CA ARG A 135 2.77 3.41 9.13
C ARG A 135 2.33 4.10 10.42
N ALA A 136 3.27 4.65 11.19
CA ALA A 136 2.97 5.30 12.47
C ALA A 136 2.18 6.61 12.31
N PHE A 137 2.55 7.43 11.33
CA PHE A 137 1.82 8.66 11.02
C PHE A 137 0.42 8.34 10.50
N SER A 138 0.29 7.30 9.70
CA SER A 138 -0.97 6.85 9.14
C SER A 138 -1.97 6.44 10.21
N THR A 139 -1.57 5.56 11.14
CA THR A 139 -2.45 5.16 12.25
C THR A 139 -2.86 6.34 13.12
N SER A 140 -1.92 7.26 13.39
CA SER A 140 -2.17 8.46 14.20
C SER A 140 -3.16 9.42 13.52
N ILE A 141 -2.94 9.72 12.23
CA ILE A 141 -3.82 10.61 11.46
C ILE A 141 -5.20 9.98 11.31
N THR A 142 -5.30 8.68 11.01
CA THR A 142 -6.59 7.99 10.92
C THR A 142 -7.34 7.98 12.24
N ALA A 143 -6.65 7.73 13.36
CA ALA A 143 -7.28 7.78 14.68
C ALA A 143 -7.81 9.17 15.01
N TYR A 144 -7.06 10.22 14.67
CA TYR A 144 -7.51 11.60 14.81
C TYR A 144 -8.71 11.90 13.90
N LEU A 145 -8.65 11.51 12.63
CA LEU A 145 -9.72 11.74 11.67
C LEU A 145 -11.03 11.04 12.10
N PHE A 146 -10.95 9.79 12.56
CA PHE A 146 -12.11 9.07 13.10
C PHE A 146 -12.70 9.71 14.38
N SER A 147 -11.94 10.53 15.11
CA SER A 147 -12.46 11.18 16.32
C SER A 147 -13.22 12.47 16.04
N VAL A 148 -12.95 13.12 14.90
CA VAL A 148 -13.54 14.43 14.54
C VAL A 148 -14.53 14.38 13.37
N ASN A 149 -14.46 13.36 12.50
CA ASN A 149 -15.25 13.25 11.28
C ASN A 149 -15.97 11.89 11.13
N ASP A 150 -16.84 11.82 10.13
CA ASP A 150 -17.46 10.58 9.68
C ASP A 150 -16.42 9.64 9.02
N TYR A 151 -16.41 8.37 9.41
CA TYR A 151 -15.51 7.33 8.90
C TYR A 151 -15.40 7.27 7.37
N ARG A 152 -16.47 7.65 6.64
CA ARG A 152 -16.50 7.64 5.17
C ARG A 152 -15.59 8.69 4.55
N LEU A 153 -15.51 9.88 5.13
CA LEU A 153 -14.64 10.95 4.64
C LEU A 153 -13.17 10.56 4.77
N ASP A 154 -12.86 9.75 5.77
CA ASP A 154 -11.49 9.34 6.04
C ASP A 154 -11.01 8.35 4.97
N PHE A 155 -11.82 7.36 4.59
CA PHE A 155 -11.48 6.49 3.46
C PHE A 155 -11.35 7.25 2.13
N ILE A 156 -12.15 8.30 1.90
CA ILE A 156 -12.02 9.14 0.71
C ILE A 156 -10.70 9.92 0.74
N LEU A 157 -10.41 10.63 1.84
CA LEU A 157 -9.17 11.39 1.99
C LEU A 157 -7.93 10.49 1.88
N LEU A 158 -8.00 9.28 2.42
CA LEU A 158 -6.91 8.31 2.39
C LEU A 158 -6.75 7.64 1.00
N SER A 159 -7.84 7.41 0.27
CA SER A 159 -7.78 6.95 -1.12
C SER A 159 -7.14 7.98 -2.06
N LEU A 160 -7.34 9.28 -1.77
CA LEU A 160 -6.67 10.38 -2.49
C LEU A 160 -5.16 10.39 -2.24
N VAL A 161 -4.68 9.94 -1.08
CA VAL A 161 -3.23 9.80 -0.82
C VAL A 161 -2.61 8.71 -1.71
N GLY A 162 -3.37 7.65 -2.05
CA GLY A 162 -2.98 6.67 -3.07
C GLY A 162 -2.77 7.30 -4.46
N ILE A 163 -3.62 8.28 -4.81
CA ILE A 163 -3.48 9.07 -6.04
C ILE A 163 -2.31 10.07 -5.95
N VAL A 164 -2.02 10.65 -4.78
CA VAL A 164 -0.81 11.44 -4.55
C VAL A 164 0.46 10.58 -4.68
N SER A 165 0.38 9.29 -4.33
CA SER A 165 1.46 8.31 -4.54
C SER A 165 1.71 8.06 -6.04
N LEU A 166 0.64 7.98 -6.83
CA LEU A 166 0.70 7.94 -8.30
C LEU A 166 1.36 9.19 -8.90
N ILE A 167 1.27 10.35 -8.24
CA ILE A 167 1.96 11.58 -8.67
C ILE A 167 3.43 11.56 -8.23
N ALA A 168 3.73 11.06 -7.02
CA ALA A 168 5.10 10.83 -6.54
C ALA A 168 5.86 9.84 -7.45
N ASN A 169 5.15 8.95 -8.13
CA ASN A 169 5.68 8.08 -9.17
C ASN A 169 6.35 8.85 -10.33
N ARG A 170 5.97 10.10 -10.61
CA ARG A 170 6.64 10.91 -11.63
C ARG A 170 8.11 11.19 -11.26
N VAL A 171 8.43 11.25 -9.96
CA VAL A 171 9.81 11.40 -9.43
C VAL A 171 10.60 10.09 -9.53
N ILE A 172 9.94 8.96 -9.26
CA ILE A 172 10.48 7.60 -9.48
C ILE A 172 10.79 7.40 -10.97
N TYR A 173 9.86 7.81 -11.83
CA TYR A 173 9.93 7.73 -13.28
C TYR A 173 11.12 8.48 -13.86
N THR A 174 11.43 9.69 -13.37
CA THR A 174 12.66 10.41 -13.74
C THR A 174 13.93 9.70 -13.26
N SER A 175 13.90 9.05 -12.09
CA SER A 175 15.07 8.34 -11.55
C SER A 175 15.38 7.03 -12.29
N LEU A 176 14.36 6.32 -12.76
CA LEU A 176 14.52 5.09 -13.55
C LEU A 176 14.97 5.36 -14.99
N ARG A 177 14.50 6.46 -15.62
CA ARG A 177 14.85 6.83 -17.00
C ARG A 177 16.30 7.29 -17.18
N ASN A 178 16.95 7.80 -16.12
CA ASN A 178 18.33 8.31 -16.18
C ASN A 178 19.39 7.25 -15.84
N ASN A 179 19.05 5.96 -15.82
CA ASN A 179 19.94 4.86 -15.41
C ASN A 179 19.85 3.60 -16.28
N PHE A 180 18.96 3.60 -17.28
CA PHE A 180 18.86 2.58 -18.32
C PHE A 180 18.90 3.27 -19.67
#